data_AF-A0A2V2RKU2-F1
#
_entry.id   AF-A0A2V2RKU2-F1
#
_cell.length_a   1.000
_cell.length_b   1.000
_cell.length_c   1.000
_cell.angle_alpha   90.00
_cell.angle_beta   90.00
_cell.angle_gamma   90.00
#
_symmetry.space_group_name_H-M   'P 1'
#
loop_
_entity.id
_entity.type
_entity.pdbx_description
1 polymer ?
#
loop_
_entity_poly.entity_id
_entity_poly.type
_entity_poly.pdbx_seq_one_letter_code
_entity_poly.pdbx_strand_id
1 'polypeptide(L)'
;MLNKLFTILVFLFFAIPEIISATIPSCELKNQAVEDFIKKKAKELSGEEYCQYRLYSTMDDIDGDDQEDFIMVFTIEGIAGGSNDSVQFLAVWLSKQKSEGPLYLKVGERGERVIEGLTVENKTITLTTKEYQKSDPMCCPTKDGQLTVSLSNEKLVSHEGK
;
A
#
# COMPACT_ATOMS: atom_id res chain seq x y z
N MET A 1 57.04 52.19 -25.26
CA MET A 1 56.86 51.50 -23.98
C MET A 1 55.39 51.55 -23.60
N LEU A 2 54.84 50.40 -23.19
CA LEU A 2 53.51 50.13 -22.61
C LEU A 2 52.27 50.20 -23.52
N ASN A 3 51.97 49.05 -24.13
CA ASN A 3 50.67 48.67 -24.68
C ASN A 3 49.61 48.61 -23.57
N LYS A 4 48.49 49.31 -23.74
CA LYS A 4 47.29 49.15 -22.91
C LYS A 4 46.44 48.02 -23.48
N LEU A 5 46.50 46.85 -22.87
CA LEU A 5 45.57 45.74 -23.14
C LEU A 5 44.22 46.08 -22.51
N PHE A 6 43.20 46.29 -23.36
CA PHE A 6 41.81 46.47 -22.94
C PHE A 6 41.14 45.09 -22.93
N THR A 7 41.13 44.42 -21.79
CA THR A 7 40.44 43.13 -21.63
C THR A 7 38.95 43.42 -21.42
N ILE A 8 38.16 43.34 -22.49
CA ILE A 8 36.69 43.37 -22.42
C ILE A 8 36.23 41.96 -22.01
N LEU A 9 35.81 41.83 -20.76
CA LEU A 9 35.22 40.60 -20.22
C LEU A 9 33.72 40.59 -20.59
N VAL A 10 33.37 39.93 -21.68
CA VAL A 10 31.97 39.72 -22.10
C VAL A 10 31.38 38.59 -21.25
N PHE A 11 30.60 38.93 -20.23
CA PHE A 11 29.76 37.96 -19.51
C PHE A 11 28.55 37.63 -20.39
N LEU A 12 28.64 36.55 -21.15
CA LEU A 12 27.48 35.90 -21.77
C LEU A 12 26.62 35.28 -20.65
N PHE A 13 25.58 35.99 -20.26
CA PHE A 13 24.49 35.48 -19.42
C PHE A 13 23.69 34.47 -20.25
N PHE A 14 24.10 33.20 -20.22
CA PHE A 14 23.23 32.10 -20.65
C PHE A 14 22.11 31.97 -19.61
N ALA A 15 20.91 32.43 -19.95
CA ALA A 15 19.71 32.12 -19.20
C ALA A 15 19.47 30.61 -19.29
N ILE A 16 19.83 29.87 -18.24
CA ILE A 16 19.54 28.44 -18.12
C ILE A 16 18.05 28.33 -17.78
N PRO A 17 17.21 27.74 -18.64
CA PRO A 17 15.82 27.49 -18.27
C PRO A 17 15.79 26.49 -17.11
N GLU A 18 15.24 26.89 -15.98
CA GLU A 18 14.91 25.98 -14.88
C GLU A 18 13.83 25.01 -15.38
N ILE A 19 14.24 23.76 -15.63
CA ILE A 19 13.31 22.68 -15.89
C ILE A 19 12.64 22.37 -14.54
N ILE A 20 11.44 22.92 -14.34
CA ILE A 20 10.58 22.56 -13.21
C ILE A 20 10.12 21.12 -13.44
N SER A 21 10.86 20.17 -12.90
CA SER A 21 10.44 18.77 -12.85
C SER A 21 9.28 18.69 -11.87
N ALA A 22 8.07 18.48 -12.38
CA ALA A 22 6.90 18.20 -11.55
C ALA A 22 7.12 16.83 -10.88
N THR A 23 7.62 16.82 -9.65
CA THR A 23 7.62 15.62 -8.82
C THR A 23 6.18 15.26 -8.53
N ILE A 24 5.69 14.20 -9.16
CA ILE A 24 4.42 13.58 -8.79
C ILE A 24 4.55 13.22 -7.30
N PRO A 25 3.69 13.73 -6.41
CA PRO A 25 3.75 13.38 -5.00
C PRO A 25 3.59 11.86 -4.88
N SER A 26 4.62 11.22 -4.32
CA SER A 26 4.58 9.77 -4.07
C SER A 26 3.52 9.47 -3.01
N CYS A 27 2.67 8.49 -3.26
CA CYS A 27 1.77 7.92 -2.26
C CYS A 27 2.46 6.92 -1.33
N GLU A 28 3.78 6.72 -1.48
CA GLU A 28 4.57 5.94 -0.54
C GLU A 28 4.56 6.58 0.85
N LEU A 29 4.58 5.73 1.86
CA LEU A 29 4.69 6.12 3.25
C LEU A 29 6.11 6.52 3.58
N LYS A 30 6.26 7.39 4.58
CA LYS A 30 7.57 7.70 5.17
C LYS A 30 8.19 6.51 5.94
N ASN A 31 7.38 5.51 6.28
CA ASN A 31 7.83 4.35 7.02
C ASN A 31 8.46 3.32 6.08
N GLN A 32 9.79 3.33 6.00
CA GLN A 32 10.55 2.45 5.11
C GLN A 32 10.32 0.96 5.41
N ALA A 33 10.09 0.57 6.67
CA ALA A 33 9.85 -0.83 7.02
C ALA A 33 8.53 -1.36 6.42
N VAL A 34 7.51 -0.50 6.30
CA VAL A 34 6.25 -0.84 5.60
C VAL A 34 6.51 -0.99 4.10
N GLU A 35 7.20 -0.02 3.50
CA GLU A 35 7.50 -0.05 2.06
C GLU A 35 8.36 -1.25 1.67
N ASP A 36 9.37 -1.60 2.48
CA ASP A 36 10.24 -2.75 2.25
C ASP A 36 9.47 -4.06 2.34
N PHE A 37 8.52 -4.17 3.27
CA PHE A 37 7.65 -5.34 3.36
C PHE A 37 6.78 -5.50 2.11
N ILE A 38 6.15 -4.41 1.65
CA ILE A 38 5.30 -4.41 0.45
C ILE A 38 6.14 -4.75 -0.79
N LYS A 39 7.30 -4.11 -0.97
CA LYS A 39 8.23 -4.38 -2.08
C LYS A 39 8.72 -5.83 -2.08
N LYS A 40 9.01 -6.38 -0.90
CA LYS A 40 9.37 -7.79 -0.75
C LYS A 40 8.21 -8.70 -1.19
N LYS A 41 6.97 -8.41 -0.80
CA LYS A 41 5.80 -9.19 -1.21
C LYS A 41 5.50 -9.10 -2.71
N ALA A 42 5.59 -7.91 -3.29
CA ALA A 42 5.47 -7.71 -4.73
C ALA A 42 6.51 -8.57 -5.49
N LYS A 43 7.77 -8.55 -5.04
CA LYS A 43 8.85 -9.35 -5.61
C LYS A 43 8.61 -10.86 -5.47
N GLU A 44 8.18 -11.33 -4.29
CA GLU A 44 7.87 -12.74 -4.05
C GLU A 44 6.79 -13.27 -5.01
N LEU A 45 5.82 -12.43 -5.36
CA LEU A 45 4.72 -12.77 -6.28
C LEU A 45 5.02 -12.44 -7.75
N SER A 46 6.20 -11.88 -8.04
CA SER A 46 6.54 -11.37 -9.38
C SER A 46 5.47 -10.42 -9.93
N GLY A 47 4.95 -9.54 -9.07
CA GLY A 47 3.93 -8.56 -9.38
C GLY A 47 4.36 -7.15 -9.00
N GLU A 48 3.43 -6.21 -9.12
CA GLU A 48 3.60 -4.80 -8.80
C GLU A 48 2.59 -4.36 -7.75
N GLU A 49 2.97 -3.39 -6.93
CA GLU A 49 2.07 -2.74 -5.99
C GLU A 49 1.90 -1.27 -6.37
N TYR A 50 0.68 -0.77 -6.17
CA TYR A 50 0.27 0.57 -6.54
C TYR A 50 -0.28 1.32 -5.32
N CYS A 51 0.55 2.16 -4.70
CA CYS A 51 0.25 2.78 -3.41
C CYS A 51 -1.03 3.61 -3.35
N GLN A 52 -1.52 4.10 -4.48
CA GLN A 52 -2.74 4.91 -4.55
C GLN A 52 -4.01 4.12 -4.22
N TYR A 53 -3.94 2.78 -4.21
CA TYR A 53 -5.07 1.90 -3.91
C TYR A 53 -4.98 1.27 -2.52
N ARG A 54 -4.01 1.66 -1.70
CA ARG A 54 -3.91 1.19 -0.31
C ARG A 54 -5.10 1.70 0.50
N LEU A 55 -5.69 0.81 1.28
CA LEU A 55 -6.69 1.16 2.28
C LEU A 55 -6.02 1.13 3.64
N TYR A 56 -6.09 2.22 4.39
CA TYR A 56 -5.68 2.24 5.78
C TYR A 56 -6.65 3.14 6.56
N SER A 57 -7.02 2.70 7.76
CA SER A 57 -7.73 3.52 8.73
C SER A 57 -6.70 4.29 9.57
N THR A 58 -7.12 5.39 10.20
CA THR A 58 -6.33 6.00 11.28
C THR A 58 -5.93 4.90 12.26
N MET A 59 -4.67 4.93 12.70
CA MET A 59 -4.08 3.91 13.58
C MET A 59 -5.00 3.61 14.77
N ASP A 60 -5.07 2.34 15.20
CA ASP A 60 -5.98 1.89 16.27
C ASP A 60 -5.28 0.79 17.09
N ASP A 61 -5.68 0.60 18.34
CA ASP A 61 -5.12 -0.43 19.23
C ASP A 61 -5.86 -1.76 19.02
N ILE A 62 -5.21 -2.73 18.35
CA ILE A 62 -5.81 -4.04 18.12
C ILE A 62 -5.34 -5.09 19.12
N ASP A 63 -4.17 -4.91 19.75
CA ASP A 63 -3.61 -5.89 20.69
C ASP A 63 -3.91 -5.59 22.17
N GLY A 64 -4.52 -4.45 22.45
CA GLY A 64 -4.96 -4.02 23.76
C GLY A 64 -3.86 -3.44 24.63
N ASP A 65 -2.88 -2.78 24.04
CA ASP A 65 -1.76 -2.19 24.76
C ASP A 65 -1.79 -0.68 24.95
N ASP A 66 -2.93 -0.06 24.59
CA ASP A 66 -3.13 1.37 24.64
C ASP A 66 -2.16 2.15 23.73
N GLN A 67 -1.51 1.51 22.74
CA GLN A 67 -0.76 2.15 21.68
C GLN A 67 -1.39 1.87 20.31
N GLU A 68 -1.25 2.87 19.44
CA GLU A 68 -1.74 2.80 18.07
C GLU A 68 -0.94 1.80 17.21
N ASP A 69 -1.65 0.86 16.59
CA ASP A 69 -1.13 -0.07 15.60
C ASP A 69 -1.38 0.42 14.18
N PHE A 70 -0.51 0.03 13.25
CA PHE A 70 -0.68 0.40 11.84
C PHE A 70 -1.32 -0.73 11.05
N ILE A 71 -2.51 -0.48 10.49
CA ILE A 71 -3.31 -1.47 9.77
C ILE A 71 -3.52 -1.01 8.32
N MET A 72 -3.25 -1.90 7.37
CA MET A 72 -3.38 -1.60 5.94
C MET A 72 -3.87 -2.81 5.15
N VAL A 73 -4.68 -2.54 4.12
CA VAL A 73 -4.85 -3.43 2.98
C VAL A 73 -4.08 -2.88 1.79
N PHE A 74 -3.27 -3.74 1.16
CA PHE A 74 -2.56 -3.44 -0.09
C PHE A 74 -2.76 -4.56 -1.11
N THR A 75 -2.59 -4.23 -2.38
CA THR A 75 -2.85 -5.13 -3.52
C THR A 75 -1.56 -5.37 -4.29
N ILE A 76 -1.26 -6.62 -4.59
CA ILE A 76 -0.25 -6.97 -5.59
C ILE A 76 -0.98 -7.38 -6.87
N GLU A 77 -0.70 -6.69 -7.97
CA GLU A 77 -1.25 -6.95 -9.30
C GLU A 77 -0.18 -7.54 -10.22
N GLY A 78 -0.59 -8.06 -11.39
CA GLY A 78 0.37 -8.51 -12.39
C GLY A 78 1.16 -9.75 -11.98
N ILE A 79 0.58 -10.58 -11.10
CA ILE A 79 1.26 -11.76 -10.51
C ILE A 79 1.80 -12.66 -11.62
N ALA A 80 2.95 -13.30 -11.35
CA ALA A 80 3.66 -14.13 -12.33
C ALA A 80 4.11 -13.38 -13.61
N GLY A 81 4.42 -12.08 -13.51
CA GLY A 81 5.09 -11.31 -14.57
C GLY A 81 4.15 -10.70 -15.61
N GLY A 82 2.96 -10.26 -15.18
CA GLY A 82 2.03 -9.50 -16.02
C GLY A 82 0.70 -10.21 -16.33
N SER A 83 0.28 -11.19 -15.52
CA SER A 83 -1.09 -11.72 -15.62
C SER A 83 -2.12 -10.65 -15.21
N ASN A 84 -3.40 -10.91 -15.45
CA ASN A 84 -4.47 -10.04 -14.95
C ASN A 84 -4.88 -10.37 -13.50
N ASP A 85 -4.11 -11.21 -12.80
CA ASP A 85 -4.40 -11.63 -11.44
C ASP A 85 -3.93 -10.58 -10.43
N SER A 86 -4.65 -10.56 -9.31
CA SER A 86 -4.38 -9.69 -8.18
C SER A 86 -4.66 -10.40 -6.87
N VAL A 87 -3.86 -10.10 -5.86
CA VAL A 87 -4.04 -10.59 -4.48
C VAL A 87 -3.98 -9.41 -3.52
N GLN A 88 -4.94 -9.36 -2.60
CA GLN A 88 -5.02 -8.36 -1.54
C GLN A 88 -4.62 -8.97 -0.20
N PHE A 89 -3.81 -8.22 0.55
CA PHE A 89 -3.33 -8.60 1.86
C PHE A 89 -3.78 -7.58 2.90
N LEU A 90 -4.25 -8.07 4.04
CA LEU A 90 -4.32 -7.29 5.27
C LEU A 90 -2.99 -7.46 6.01
N ALA A 91 -2.37 -6.35 6.40
CA ALA A 91 -1.17 -6.32 7.21
C ALA A 91 -1.36 -5.40 8.43
N VAL A 92 -0.86 -5.87 9.57
CA VAL A 92 -0.96 -5.20 10.87
C VAL A 92 0.43 -5.15 11.49
N TRP A 93 0.97 -3.95 11.66
CA TRP A 93 2.21 -3.71 12.38
C TRP A 93 1.89 -3.32 13.82
N LEU A 94 2.10 -4.26 14.74
CA LEU A 94 1.88 -4.04 16.16
C LEU A 94 2.92 -3.10 16.75
N SER A 95 2.47 -2.18 17.60
CA SER A 95 3.28 -1.17 18.28
C SER A 95 4.41 -1.82 19.12
N LYS A 96 4.11 -2.95 19.77
CA LYS A 96 5.04 -3.76 20.59
C LYS A 96 6.07 -4.54 19.78
N GLN A 97 5.77 -4.89 18.53
CA GLN A 97 6.56 -5.82 17.72
C GLN A 97 7.17 -5.15 16.48
N LYS A 98 7.51 -3.85 16.56
CA LYS A 98 8.03 -3.06 15.42
C LYS A 98 9.20 -3.71 14.67
N SER A 99 10.03 -4.50 15.34
CA SER A 99 11.18 -5.19 14.74
C SER A 99 10.86 -6.50 14.03
N GLU A 100 9.70 -7.10 14.27
CA GLU A 100 9.34 -8.43 13.74
C GLU A 100 8.63 -8.37 12.38
N GLY A 101 8.21 -7.17 11.97
CA GLY A 101 7.40 -6.96 10.78
C GLY A 101 5.90 -7.13 11.07
N PRO A 102 5.05 -7.08 10.03
CA PRO A 102 3.62 -7.19 10.24
C PRO A 102 3.15 -8.62 10.43
N LEU A 103 2.06 -8.79 11.18
CA LEU A 103 1.15 -9.90 10.99
C LEU A 103 0.38 -9.68 9.69
N TYR A 104 0.20 -10.71 8.85
CA TYR A 104 -0.52 -10.55 7.59
C TYR A 104 -1.28 -11.80 7.18
N LEU A 105 -2.35 -11.62 6.40
CA LEU A 105 -3.06 -12.69 5.69
C LEU A 105 -3.58 -12.23 4.33
N LYS A 106 -3.81 -13.19 3.43
CA LYS A 106 -4.54 -12.96 2.19
C LYS A 106 -6.02 -12.72 2.51
N VAL A 107 -6.58 -11.62 2.04
CA VAL A 107 -7.99 -11.24 2.30
C VAL A 107 -8.82 -11.09 1.04
N GLY A 108 -8.19 -11.04 -0.13
CA GLY A 108 -8.90 -11.02 -1.40
C GLY A 108 -8.04 -11.50 -2.55
N GLU A 109 -8.70 -11.96 -3.60
CA GLU A 109 -8.07 -12.28 -4.87
C GLU A 109 -9.10 -12.22 -6.00
N ARG A 110 -8.58 -11.99 -7.21
CA ARG A 110 -9.40 -12.00 -8.42
C ARG A 110 -10.14 -13.34 -8.56
N GLY A 111 -11.46 -13.26 -8.77
CA GLY A 111 -12.35 -14.42 -8.88
C GLY A 111 -12.95 -14.91 -7.56
N GLU A 112 -12.44 -14.42 -6.42
CA GLU A 112 -13.01 -14.70 -5.09
C GLU A 112 -13.73 -13.47 -4.55
N ARG A 113 -12.96 -12.41 -4.26
CA ARG A 113 -13.45 -11.15 -3.67
C ARG A 113 -12.45 -10.02 -3.80
N VAL A 114 -12.96 -8.79 -3.71
CA VAL A 114 -12.20 -7.55 -3.68
C VAL A 114 -12.54 -6.79 -2.40
N ILE A 115 -11.53 -6.31 -1.67
CA ILE A 115 -11.69 -5.44 -0.51
C ILE A 115 -11.82 -3.99 -0.98
N GLU A 116 -12.91 -3.34 -0.60
CA GLU A 116 -13.23 -1.95 -0.96
C GLU A 116 -13.20 -0.99 0.24
N GLY A 117 -13.27 -1.54 1.46
CA GLY A 117 -13.27 -0.74 2.68
C GLY A 117 -12.55 -1.45 3.83
N LEU A 118 -11.97 -0.66 4.71
CA LEU A 118 -11.32 -1.11 5.94
C LEU A 118 -11.77 -0.19 7.08
N THR A 119 -12.30 -0.80 8.13
CA THR A 119 -12.72 -0.12 9.37
C THR A 119 -12.19 -0.92 10.55
N VAL A 120 -11.91 -0.23 11.66
CA VAL A 120 -11.42 -0.85 12.89
C VAL A 120 -12.26 -0.31 14.03
N GLU A 121 -12.91 -1.22 14.76
CA GLU A 121 -13.77 -0.89 15.90
C GLU A 121 -13.66 -2.00 16.94
N ASN A 122 -13.51 -1.64 18.22
CA ASN A 122 -13.47 -2.61 19.33
C ASN A 122 -12.49 -3.77 19.08
N LYS A 123 -11.26 -3.46 18.63
CA LYS A 123 -10.19 -4.44 18.32
C LYS A 123 -10.55 -5.44 17.22
N THR A 124 -11.52 -5.08 16.39
CA THR A 124 -12.01 -5.90 15.28
C THR A 124 -11.84 -5.13 13.99
N ILE A 125 -11.13 -5.73 13.04
CA ILE A 125 -10.97 -5.18 11.69
C ILE A 125 -12.13 -5.69 10.85
N THR A 126 -12.91 -4.78 10.29
CA THR A 126 -14.00 -5.10 9.38
C THR A 126 -13.65 -4.64 7.98
N LEU A 127 -13.61 -5.60 7.05
CA LEU A 127 -13.34 -5.38 5.63
C LEU A 127 -14.64 -5.44 4.85
N THR A 128 -14.98 -4.37 4.16
CA THR A 128 -16.11 -4.36 3.21
C THR A 128 -15.64 -4.94 1.88
N THR A 129 -16.42 -5.86 1.31
CA THR A 129 -16.00 -6.61 0.12
C THR A 129 -17.03 -6.59 -1.00
N LYS A 130 -16.53 -6.78 -2.23
CA LYS A 130 -17.31 -7.25 -3.38
C LYS A 130 -16.86 -8.66 -3.74
N GLU A 131 -17.79 -9.61 -3.70
CA GLU A 131 -17.55 -11.01 -3.99
C GLU A 131 -18.05 -11.38 -5.39
N TYR A 132 -17.34 -12.30 -6.04
CA TYR A 132 -17.75 -12.79 -7.36
C TYR A 132 -18.92 -13.76 -7.24
N GLN A 133 -19.99 -13.48 -7.97
CA GLN A 133 -21.04 -14.46 -8.25
C GLN A 133 -20.67 -15.30 -9.47
N LYS A 134 -21.29 -16.47 -9.60
CA LYS A 134 -21.10 -17.36 -10.76
C LYS A 134 -21.42 -16.68 -12.11
N SER A 135 -22.32 -15.69 -12.09
CA SER A 135 -22.71 -14.90 -13.26
C SER A 135 -21.82 -13.70 -13.52
N ASP A 136 -20.94 -13.33 -12.59
CA ASP A 136 -20.14 -12.11 -12.71
C ASP A 136 -19.02 -12.31 -13.73
N PRO A 137 -18.79 -11.32 -14.62
CA PRO A 137 -17.55 -11.28 -15.36
C PRO A 137 -16.38 -11.05 -14.40
N MET A 138 -15.21 -11.62 -14.72
CA MET A 138 -14.02 -11.53 -13.87
C MET A 138 -13.51 -10.09 -13.62
N CYS A 139 -14.04 -9.08 -14.31
CA CYS A 139 -13.72 -7.67 -14.05
C CYS A 139 -14.49 -7.07 -12.88
N CYS A 140 -15.64 -7.64 -12.54
CA CYS A 140 -16.72 -6.86 -11.95
C CYS A 140 -17.53 -7.72 -10.96
N PRO A 141 -17.01 -8.00 -9.76
CA PRO A 141 -17.77 -8.65 -8.70
C PRO A 141 -18.94 -7.77 -8.27
N THR A 142 -20.11 -8.37 -8.02
CA THR A 142 -21.33 -7.61 -7.75
C THR A 142 -21.94 -7.85 -6.37
N LYS A 143 -21.62 -8.96 -5.71
CA LYS A 143 -22.22 -9.31 -4.41
C LYS A 143 -21.52 -8.55 -3.28
N ASP A 144 -22.28 -7.78 -2.52
CA ASP A 144 -21.78 -7.18 -1.27
C ASP A 144 -21.43 -8.28 -0.24
N GLY A 145 -20.32 -8.09 0.46
CA GLY A 145 -19.87 -8.98 1.52
C GLY A 145 -19.08 -8.26 2.60
N GLN A 146 -18.72 -9.03 3.62
CA GLN A 146 -17.93 -8.54 4.74
C GLN A 146 -17.01 -9.64 5.27
N LEU A 147 -15.76 -9.30 5.52
CA LEU A 147 -14.79 -10.17 6.18
C LEU A 147 -14.37 -9.50 7.49
N THR A 148 -14.56 -10.21 8.60
CA THR A 148 -14.14 -9.73 9.92
C THR A 148 -12.80 -10.38 10.27
N VAL A 149 -11.85 -9.62 10.79
CA VAL A 149 -10.55 -10.12 11.23
C VAL A 149 -10.28 -9.68 12.66
N SER A 150 -9.85 -10.63 13.49
CA SER A 150 -9.49 -10.40 14.89
C SER A 150 -8.06 -10.86 15.15
N LEU A 151 -7.37 -10.22 16.10
CA LEU A 151 -6.12 -10.74 16.64
C LEU A 151 -6.40 -11.77 17.73
N SER A 152 -5.87 -12.99 17.58
CA SER A 152 -5.98 -14.06 18.57
C SER A 152 -4.69 -14.86 18.64
N ASN A 153 -4.10 -14.97 19.84
CA ASN A 153 -2.82 -15.67 20.07
C ASN A 153 -1.72 -15.19 19.10
N GLU A 154 -1.55 -13.86 18.98
CA GLU A 154 -0.54 -13.21 18.12
C GLU A 154 -0.69 -13.56 16.62
N LYS A 155 -1.90 -13.95 16.20
CA LYS A 155 -2.22 -14.27 14.81
C LYS A 155 -3.51 -13.60 14.40
N LEU A 156 -3.54 -13.15 13.16
CA LEU A 156 -4.78 -12.66 12.55
C LEU A 156 -5.66 -13.85 12.16
N VAL A 157 -6.92 -13.80 12.56
CA VAL A 157 -7.93 -14.83 12.29
C VAL A 157 -9.10 -14.19 11.57
N SER A 158 -9.41 -14.71 10.38
CA SER A 158 -10.54 -14.26 9.57
C SER A 158 -11.81 -15.03 9.90
N HIS A 159 -12.93 -14.30 9.97
CA HIS A 159 -14.27 -14.80 10.20
C HIS A 159 -15.16 -14.26 9.08
N GLU A 160 -15.74 -15.17 8.31
CA GLU A 160 -16.67 -14.81 7.25
C GLU A 160 -17.95 -14.19 7.85
N GLY A 161 -18.28 -12.96 7.44
CA GLY A 161 -19.55 -12.33 7.77
C GLY A 161 -20.69 -13.02 7.04
N LYS A 162 -21.79 -13.32 7.74
CA LYS A 162 -23.00 -13.85 7.11
C LYS A 162 -23.84 -12.74 6.50
#